data_AF-A0ABD2MSU8-F1
#
_entry.id   AF-A0ABD2MSU8-F1
#
_cell.length_a   1.000
_cell.length_b   1.000
_cell.length_c   1.000
_cell.angle_alpha   90.00
_cell.angle_beta   90.00
_cell.angle_gamma   90.00
#
_symmetry.space_group_name_H-M   'P 1'
#
loop_
_entity.id
_entity.type
_entity.pdbx_description
1 polymer ?
#
loop_
_entity_poly.entity_id
_entity_poly.type
_entity_poly.pdbx_seq_one_letter_code
_entity_poly.pdbx_strand_id
1 'polypeptide(L)'
;MSCSNADSKVKLRQEVQEKLWGKYIVEDPYFKNPKIEIKDVEKLTENSDEDIIQKLIDLNELEEVAKDKVKIIKKYVNKRRYNSPNIILDVRHGISKTIIQRGRMNIGWRECDIEEYFDVAHCCKYAGLNHFPNDCRNVVTCFKCTDNQ
;
A
#
# COMPACT_ATOMS: atom_id res chain seq x y z
N MET A 1 26.82 -2.33 11.52
CA MET A 1 26.18 -3.64 11.72
C MET A 1 25.20 -3.87 10.58
N SER A 2 25.53 -4.75 9.64
CA SER A 2 24.70 -5.02 8.46
C SER A 2 23.87 -6.29 8.69
N CYS A 3 22.56 -6.12 8.92
CA CYS A 3 21.60 -7.22 8.97
C CYS A 3 21.25 -7.66 7.54
N SER A 4 22.18 -8.36 6.87
CA SER A 4 22.03 -8.74 5.46
C SER A 4 21.62 -10.20 5.26
N ASN A 5 21.82 -11.07 6.25
CA ASN A 5 21.61 -12.51 6.14
C ASN A 5 20.51 -13.02 7.08
N ALA A 6 19.72 -13.99 6.59
CA ALA A 6 18.66 -14.66 7.36
C ALA A 6 19.21 -15.32 8.65
N ASP A 7 20.41 -15.91 8.58
CA ASP A 7 21.07 -16.53 9.73
C ASP A 7 21.46 -15.51 10.82
N SER A 8 21.85 -14.30 10.42
CA SER A 8 22.18 -13.22 11.35
C SER A 8 20.95 -12.77 12.14
N LYS A 9 19.75 -12.84 11.53
CA LYS A 9 18.49 -12.48 12.17
C LYS A 9 18.09 -13.49 13.25
N VAL A 10 18.26 -14.78 12.98
CA VAL A 10 17.99 -15.85 13.95
C VAL A 10 18.92 -15.74 15.16
N LYS A 11 20.21 -15.54 14.93
CA LYS A 11 21.20 -15.34 16.01
C LYS A 11 20.87 -14.11 16.87
N LEU A 12 20.54 -12.99 16.23
CA LEU A 12 20.15 -11.77 16.94
C LEU A 12 18.89 -12.00 17.81
N ARG A 13 17.91 -12.73 17.30
CA ARG A 13 16.68 -13.06 18.06
C ARG A 13 17.00 -13.88 19.32
N GLN A 14 17.87 -14.87 19.19
CA GLN A 14 18.30 -15.70 20.32
C GLN A 14 19.07 -14.87 21.36
N GLU A 15 20.05 -14.07 20.93
CA GLU A 15 20.82 -13.20 21.84
C GLU A 15 19.94 -12.21 22.60
N VAL A 16 18.93 -11.63 21.94
CA VAL A 16 18.00 -10.68 22.56
C VAL A 16 17.12 -11.40 23.59
N GLN A 17 16.64 -12.60 23.30
CA GLN A 17 15.83 -13.39 24.24
C GLN A 17 16.63 -13.80 25.49
N GLU A 18 17.88 -14.22 25.30
CA GLU A 18 18.79 -14.58 26.39
C GLU A 18 19.12 -13.38 27.28
N LYS A 19 19.49 -12.23 26.69
CA LYS A 19 19.85 -11.01 27.44
C LYS A 19 18.66 -10.34 28.13
N LEU A 20 17.44 -10.54 27.63
CA LEU A 20 16.22 -9.95 28.20
C LEU A 20 15.44 -10.92 29.11
N TRP A 21 16.06 -12.04 29.49
CA TRP A 21 15.52 -13.03 30.43
C TRP A 21 14.10 -13.49 30.12
N GLY A 22 13.72 -13.54 28.84
CA GLY A 22 12.38 -13.95 28.40
C GLY A 22 11.21 -13.07 28.90
N LYS A 23 11.47 -11.89 29.48
CA LYS A 23 10.43 -10.98 29.99
C LYS A 23 9.69 -10.23 28.89
N TYR A 24 10.21 -10.25 27.67
CA TYR A 24 9.71 -9.47 26.54
C TYR A 24 9.45 -10.38 25.34
N ILE A 25 8.38 -10.08 24.60
CA ILE A 25 8.07 -10.74 23.33
C ILE A 25 8.92 -10.09 22.25
N VAL A 26 9.82 -10.87 21.67
CA VAL A 26 10.66 -10.44 20.54
C VAL A 26 9.91 -10.78 19.25
N GLU A 27 9.30 -9.77 18.65
CA GLU A 27 8.61 -9.88 17.36
C GLU A 27 9.53 -9.46 16.22
N ASP A 28 9.36 -10.14 15.08
CA ASP A 28 10.04 -9.72 13.86
C ASP A 28 9.33 -8.49 13.28
N PRO A 29 10.08 -7.45 12.86
CA PRO A 29 9.48 -6.32 12.18
C PRO A 29 8.78 -6.79 10.90
N TYR A 30 7.49 -6.50 10.79
CA TYR A 30 6.68 -6.81 9.61
C TYR A 30 6.78 -5.66 8.61
N PHE A 31 7.17 -5.98 7.38
CA PHE A 31 7.15 -5.01 6.29
C PHE A 31 5.73 -4.92 5.72
N LYS A 32 5.13 -3.73 5.78
CA LYS A 32 3.83 -3.46 5.15
C LYS A 32 3.98 -3.54 3.63
N ASN A 33 3.14 -4.34 2.98
CA ASN A 33 3.12 -4.43 1.53
C ASN A 33 2.88 -3.04 0.89
N PRO A 34 3.64 -2.72 -0.18
CA PRO A 34 3.38 -1.53 -0.99
C PRO A 34 1.97 -1.55 -1.57
N LYS A 35 1.37 -0.36 -1.65
CA LYS A 35 0.07 -0.18 -2.27
C LYS A 35 0.24 0.52 -3.61
N ILE A 36 -0.49 0.04 -4.62
CA ILE A 36 -0.48 0.61 -5.96
C ILE A 36 -1.90 1.03 -6.32
N GLU A 37 -2.05 2.25 -6.82
CA GLU A 37 -3.32 2.74 -7.34
C GLU A 37 -3.34 2.61 -8.87
N ILE A 38 -4.41 2.04 -9.40
CA ILE A 38 -4.76 2.05 -10.83
C ILE A 38 -5.86 3.08 -11.03
N LYS A 39 -5.61 4.07 -11.89
CA LYS A 39 -6.51 5.21 -12.10
C LYS A 39 -7.43 5.01 -13.30
N ASP A 40 -8.64 5.57 -13.18
CA ASP A 40 -9.60 5.72 -14.27
C ASP A 40 -9.92 4.40 -15.02
N VAL A 41 -10.09 3.33 -14.25
CA VAL A 41 -10.46 2.00 -14.75
C VAL A 41 -11.86 2.06 -15.36
N GLU A 42 -12.12 1.25 -16.38
CA GLU A 42 -13.47 1.07 -16.90
C GLU A 42 -14.42 0.56 -15.79
N LYS A 43 -15.72 0.89 -15.87
CA LYS A 43 -16.67 0.32 -14.91
C LYS A 43 -16.71 -1.18 -15.08
N LEU A 44 -16.08 -1.89 -14.14
CA LEU A 44 -16.14 -3.33 -14.02
C LEU A 44 -17.57 -3.68 -13.61
N THR A 45 -18.41 -4.01 -14.59
CA THR A 45 -19.86 -4.16 -14.40
C THR A 45 -20.19 -5.40 -13.57
N GLU A 46 -19.54 -6.54 -13.79
CA GLU A 46 -19.73 -7.77 -13.00
C GLU A 46 -18.45 -8.60 -13.09
N ASN A 47 -17.68 -8.69 -11.99
CA ASN A 47 -16.55 -9.62 -11.79
C ASN A 47 -16.24 -9.68 -10.28
N SER A 48 -15.91 -10.86 -9.75
CA SER A 48 -15.35 -10.97 -8.40
C SER A 48 -13.97 -10.29 -8.33
N ASP A 49 -13.47 -10.01 -7.12
CA ASP A 49 -12.14 -9.41 -6.96
C ASP A 49 -11.06 -10.34 -7.52
N GLU A 50 -11.25 -11.64 -7.34
CA GLU A 50 -10.40 -12.70 -7.86
C GLU A 50 -10.37 -12.70 -9.40
N ASP A 51 -11.52 -12.56 -10.06
CA ASP A 51 -11.58 -12.50 -11.52
C ASP A 51 -10.87 -11.27 -12.08
N ILE A 52 -10.98 -10.13 -11.38
CA ILE A 52 -10.31 -8.89 -11.77
C ILE A 52 -8.80 -9.04 -11.63
N ILE A 53 -8.33 -9.62 -10.53
CA ILE A 53 -6.91 -9.88 -10.31
C ILE A 53 -6.39 -10.85 -11.37
N GLN A 54 -7.11 -11.93 -11.67
CA GLN A 54 -6.68 -12.89 -12.67
C GLN A 54 -6.57 -12.25 -14.06
N LYS A 55 -7.59 -11.51 -14.51
CA LYS A 55 -7.54 -10.76 -15.78
C LYS A 55 -6.40 -9.75 -15.81
N LEU A 56 -6.15 -9.07 -14.69
CA LEU A 56 -5.05 -8.13 -14.58
C LEU A 56 -3.69 -8.83 -14.67
N ILE A 57 -3.55 -10.03 -14.10
CA ILE A 57 -2.34 -10.83 -14.22
C ILE A 57 -2.14 -11.25 -15.68
N ASP A 58 -3.18 -11.79 -16.32
CA ASP A 58 -3.14 -12.33 -17.68
C ASP A 58 -2.83 -11.25 -18.72
N LEU A 59 -3.53 -10.10 -18.65
CA LEU A 59 -3.37 -8.99 -19.60
C LEU A 59 -2.03 -8.24 -19.49
N ASN A 60 -1.27 -8.50 -18.42
CA ASN A 60 0.01 -7.83 -18.14
C ASN A 60 1.19 -8.80 -18.05
N GLU A 61 0.98 -10.08 -18.41
CA GLU A 61 2.01 -11.12 -18.40
C GLU A 61 2.74 -11.21 -17.03
N LEU A 62 1.94 -11.32 -15.96
CA LEU A 62 2.42 -11.32 -14.57
C LEU A 62 2.33 -12.69 -13.89
N GLU A 63 2.01 -13.77 -14.61
CA GLU A 63 1.65 -15.09 -14.06
C GLU A 63 2.74 -15.69 -13.16
N GLU A 64 3.99 -15.64 -13.61
CA GLU A 64 5.18 -16.11 -12.86
C GLU A 64 5.42 -15.30 -11.59
N VAL A 65 4.94 -14.05 -11.56
CA VAL A 65 5.34 -13.04 -10.60
C VAL A 65 4.26 -12.78 -9.56
N ALA A 66 2.98 -12.75 -9.94
CA ALA A 66 1.90 -12.13 -9.18
C ALA A 66 0.86 -13.09 -8.58
N LYS A 67 0.88 -14.39 -8.93
CA LYS A 67 -0.05 -15.37 -8.36
C LYS A 67 0.12 -15.41 -6.82
N ASP A 68 -0.97 -15.14 -6.10
CA ASP A 68 -1.05 -14.99 -4.63
C ASP A 68 -0.31 -13.78 -4.00
N LYS A 69 0.18 -12.84 -4.81
CA LYS A 69 0.96 -11.67 -4.33
C LYS A 69 0.26 -10.33 -4.50
N VAL A 70 -0.95 -10.32 -5.04
CA VAL A 70 -1.76 -9.13 -5.30
C VAL A 70 -3.14 -9.30 -4.69
N LYS A 71 -3.64 -8.27 -4.01
CA LYS A 71 -5.01 -8.22 -3.48
C LYS A 71 -5.64 -6.87 -3.74
N ILE A 72 -6.93 -6.82 -4.03
CA ILE A 72 -7.66 -5.55 -4.08
C ILE A 72 -8.03 -5.15 -2.66
N ILE A 73 -7.61 -3.96 -2.21
CA ILE A 73 -7.96 -3.44 -0.88
C ILE A 73 -9.19 -2.53 -0.96
N LYS A 74 -9.28 -1.74 -2.04
CA LYS A 74 -10.29 -0.69 -2.15
C LYS A 74 -10.62 -0.41 -3.60
N LYS A 75 -11.90 -0.23 -3.89
CA LYS A 75 -12.40 0.35 -5.13
C LYS A 75 -13.17 1.61 -4.77
N TYR A 76 -12.93 2.69 -5.50
CA TYR A 76 -13.63 3.94 -5.24
C TYR A 76 -13.78 4.75 -6.50
N VAL A 77 -14.83 5.55 -6.59
CA VAL A 77 -15.12 6.31 -7.82
C VAL A 77 -14.73 7.76 -7.64
N ASN A 78 -13.97 8.29 -8.59
CA ASN A 78 -13.69 9.70 -8.64
C ASN A 78 -14.87 10.44 -9.30
N LYS A 79 -15.69 11.11 -8.50
CA LYS A 79 -16.87 11.87 -8.98
C LYS A 79 -16.52 12.96 -10.01
N ARG A 80 -15.26 13.41 -10.09
CA ARG A 80 -14.82 14.46 -11.01
C ARG A 80 -14.39 13.94 -12.38
N ARG A 81 -14.10 12.64 -12.54
CA ARG A 81 -13.61 12.06 -13.81
C ARG A 81 -14.54 10.96 -14.29
N TYR A 82 -15.54 11.33 -15.09
CA TYR A 82 -16.45 10.42 -15.83
C TYR A 82 -17.06 9.26 -15.03
N ASN A 83 -17.06 9.35 -13.69
CA ASN A 83 -17.48 8.27 -12.81
C ASN A 83 -16.68 6.96 -13.00
N SER A 84 -15.42 7.07 -13.43
CA SER A 84 -14.49 5.94 -13.56
C SER A 84 -13.97 5.51 -12.18
N PRO A 85 -13.99 4.20 -11.84
CA PRO A 85 -13.40 3.70 -10.61
C PRO A 85 -11.86 3.72 -10.65
N ASN A 86 -11.27 4.00 -9.49
CA ASN A 86 -9.89 3.70 -9.17
C ASN A 86 -9.83 2.44 -8.30
N ILE A 87 -8.73 1.69 -8.42
CA ILE A 87 -8.51 0.45 -7.68
C ILE A 87 -7.20 0.56 -6.92
N ILE A 88 -7.20 0.21 -5.63
CA ILE A 88 -5.99 0.11 -4.81
C ILE A 88 -5.65 -1.35 -4.61
N LEU A 89 -4.44 -1.72 -5.01
CA LEU A 89 -3.86 -3.04 -4.86
C LEU A 89 -2.89 -3.08 -3.69
N ASP A 90 -2.98 -4.12 -2.85
CA ASP A 90 -1.90 -4.56 -1.97
C ASP A 90 -0.98 -5.48 -2.76
N VAL A 91 0.31 -5.16 -2.81
CA VAL A 91 1.27 -5.88 -3.65
C VAL A 91 2.47 -6.30 -2.81
N ARG A 92 2.86 -7.57 -2.89
CA ARG A 92 4.04 -8.06 -2.18
C ARG A 92 5.31 -7.33 -2.66
N HIS A 93 6.18 -6.95 -1.72
CA HIS A 93 7.41 -6.18 -1.99
C HIS A 93 8.28 -6.67 -3.15
N GLY A 94 8.35 -7.99 -3.38
CA GLY A 94 9.19 -8.55 -4.43
C GLY A 94 8.77 -8.15 -5.85
N ILE A 95 7.54 -7.66 -6.05
CA ILE A 95 6.96 -7.42 -7.38
C ILE A 95 6.50 -5.97 -7.57
N SER A 96 6.32 -5.22 -6.48
CA SER A 96 5.84 -3.83 -6.52
C SER A 96 6.72 -2.93 -7.38
N LYS A 97 8.05 -3.08 -7.28
CA LYS A 97 9.00 -2.30 -8.07
C LYS A 97 8.84 -2.54 -9.57
N THR A 98 8.68 -3.80 -9.98
CA THR A 98 8.46 -4.19 -11.38
C THR A 98 7.17 -3.60 -11.91
N ILE A 99 6.09 -3.64 -11.11
CA ILE A 99 4.80 -3.06 -11.48
C ILE A 99 4.93 -1.55 -11.62
N ILE A 100 5.42 -0.84 -10.59
CA ILE A 100 5.56 0.62 -10.60
C ILE A 100 6.45 1.11 -11.76
N GLN A 101 7.54 0.40 -12.07
CA GLN A 101 8.44 0.76 -13.18
C GLN A 101 7.77 0.70 -14.55
N ARG A 102 6.72 -0.11 -14.73
CA ARG A 102 5.95 -0.12 -15.99
C ARG A 102 5.12 1.16 -16.16
N GLY A 103 4.68 1.79 -15.08
CA GLY A 103 3.91 3.06 -15.09
C GLY A 103 2.48 2.96 -15.63
N ARG A 104 2.16 1.90 -16.39
CA ARG A 104 0.82 1.60 -16.92
C ARG A 104 0.48 0.13 -16.78
N MET A 105 -0.81 -0.19 -16.71
CA MET A 105 -1.34 -1.55 -16.70
C MET A 105 -2.62 -1.69 -17.51
N ASN A 106 -2.76 -2.83 -18.18
CA ASN A 106 -3.97 -3.20 -18.90
C ASN A 106 -5.02 -3.74 -17.93
N ILE A 107 -6.25 -3.24 -18.05
CA ILE A 107 -7.41 -3.74 -17.30
C ILE A 107 -8.67 -3.61 -18.18
N GLY A 108 -9.28 -4.76 -18.49
CA GLY A 108 -10.33 -4.81 -19.51
C GLY A 108 -9.77 -4.42 -20.88
N TRP A 109 -10.41 -3.47 -21.56
CA TRP A 109 -10.01 -2.98 -22.89
C TRP A 109 -9.18 -1.69 -22.84
N ARG A 110 -8.74 -1.28 -21.65
CA ARG A 110 -8.05 0.00 -21.42
C ARG A 110 -6.68 -0.22 -20.80
N GLU A 111 -5.73 0.60 -21.22
CA GLU A 111 -4.47 0.83 -20.53
C GLU A 111 -4.65 1.99 -19.53
N CYS A 112 -4.34 1.74 -18.26
CA CYS A 112 -4.53 2.67 -17.15
C CYS A 112 -3.21 3.09 -16.54
N ASP A 113 -3.13 4.34 -16.09
CA ASP A 113 -1.99 4.85 -15.33
C ASP A 113 -1.94 4.21 -13.94
N ILE A 114 -0.73 3.88 -13.49
CA ILE A 114 -0.48 3.35 -12.16
C ILE A 114 0.49 4.23 -11.37
N GLU A 115 0.23 4.36 -10.07
CA GLU A 115 1.07 5.14 -9.16
C GLU A 115 1.18 4.43 -7.81
N GLU A 116 2.26 4.71 -7.08
CA GLU A 116 2.39 4.25 -5.70
C GLU A 116 1.38 5.00 -4.82
N TYR A 117 0.64 4.26 -4.00
CA TYR A 117 -0.41 4.80 -3.15
C TYR A 117 0.07 4.90 -1.70
N PHE A 118 0.05 6.12 -1.16
CA PHE A 118 0.31 6.40 0.24
C PHE A 118 -0.97 6.83 0.96
N ASP A 119 -1.33 6.09 1.99
CA ASP A 119 -2.44 6.46 2.86
C ASP A 119 -1.94 7.44 3.93
N VAL A 120 -2.00 8.73 3.61
CA VAL A 120 -1.56 9.79 4.53
C VAL A 120 -2.77 10.30 5.29
N ALA A 121 -2.86 9.96 6.57
CA ALA A 121 -3.86 10.53 7.45
C ALA A 121 -3.61 12.03 7.62
N HIS A 122 -4.65 12.83 7.45
CA HIS A 122 -4.58 14.27 7.57
C HIS A 122 -5.60 14.75 8.60
N CYS A 123 -5.11 15.57 9.54
CA CYS A 123 -5.95 16.07 10.61
C CYS A 123 -6.52 17.43 10.30
N CYS A 124 -7.85 17.51 10.25
CA CYS A 124 -8.54 18.75 9.99
C CYS A 124 -8.48 19.77 11.14
N LYS A 125 -8.02 19.39 12.35
CA LYS A 125 -7.97 20.28 13.51
C LYS A 125 -6.73 21.17 13.56
N TYR A 126 -5.57 20.68 13.11
CA TYR A 126 -4.33 21.47 13.10
C TYR A 126 -3.56 21.38 11.79
N ALA A 127 -4.12 20.76 10.75
CA ALA A 127 -3.51 20.62 9.43
C ALA A 127 -2.22 19.79 9.36
N GLY A 128 -1.90 18.99 10.37
CA GLY A 128 -0.78 18.05 10.30
C GLY A 128 -1.12 16.67 9.76
N LEU A 129 -0.08 15.87 9.60
CA LEU A 129 -0.14 14.52 9.03
C LEU A 129 -0.09 13.43 10.11
N ASN A 130 -0.39 12.19 9.72
CA ASN A 130 -0.18 10.94 10.46
C ASN A 130 -0.98 10.74 11.76
N HIS A 131 -2.15 11.35 11.89
CA HIS A 131 -3.12 11.00 12.94
C HIS A 131 -4.52 11.50 12.56
N PHE A 132 -5.56 10.95 13.20
CA PHE A 132 -6.94 11.36 12.96
C PHE A 132 -7.35 12.51 13.88
N PRO A 133 -8.37 13.31 13.51
CA PRO A 133 -8.88 14.39 14.35
C PRO A 133 -9.28 13.97 15.77
N ASN A 134 -9.69 12.72 15.96
CA ASN A 134 -10.08 12.19 17.27
C ASN A 134 -8.88 11.97 18.20
N ASP A 135 -7.70 11.71 17.64
CA ASP A 135 -6.46 11.46 18.38
C ASP A 135 -5.57 12.71 18.48
N CYS A 136 -6.06 13.86 18.01
CA CYS A 136 -5.32 15.11 17.97
C CYS A 136 -5.10 15.69 19.38
N ARG A 137 -3.82 15.83 19.76
CA ARG A 137 -3.39 16.48 21.01
C ARG A 137 -2.85 17.91 20.82
N ASN A 138 -2.82 18.39 19.58
CA ASN A 138 -2.31 19.71 19.25
C ASN A 138 -3.38 20.79 19.37
N VAL A 139 -2.93 22.03 19.47
CA VAL A 139 -3.81 23.21 19.49
C VAL A 139 -4.53 23.32 18.15
N VAL A 140 -5.85 23.52 18.20
CA VAL A 140 -6.68 23.70 17.00
C VAL A 140 -6.19 24.93 16.25
N THR A 141 -5.77 24.73 15.01
CA THR A 141 -5.17 25.76 14.16
C THR A 141 -5.91 25.76 12.82
N CYS A 142 -6.25 26.96 12.34
CA CYS A 142 -6.88 27.14 11.03
C CYS A 142 -5.92 26.76 9.91
N PHE A 143 -6.42 26.06 8.87
CA PHE A 143 -5.64 25.68 7.67
C PHE A 143 -4.92 26.83 6.98
N LYS A 144 -5.50 28.03 7.00
CA LYS A 144 -4.89 29.23 6.41
C LYS A 144 -3.78 29.83 7.28
N CYS A 145 -3.76 29.48 8.57
CA CYS A 145 -2.82 30.02 9.54
C CYS A 145 -1.67 29.04 9.84
N THR A 146 -1.67 27.85 9.21
CA THR A 146 -0.61 26.83 9.37
C THR A 146 0.63 27.05 8.51
N ASP A 147 0.66 28.09 7.68
CA ASP A 147 1.87 28.51 6.97
C ASP A 147 2.86 29.14 7.97
N ASN A 148 3.75 28.31 8.54
CA ASN A 148 5.12 28.64 9.03
C ASN A 148 5.67 27.55 9.97
N GLN A 149 5.83 26.30 9.50
CA GLN A 149 6.75 25.33 10.13
C GLN A 149 7.51 24.51 9.10
#